data_AF-A0A255R741-F1
#
_entry.id   AF-A0A255R741-F1
#
_cell.length_a   1.000
_cell.length_b   1.000
_cell.length_c   1.000
_cell.angle_alpha   90.00
_cell.angle_beta   90.00
_cell.angle_gamma   90.00
#
_symmetry.space_group_name_H-M   'P 1'
#
loop_
_entity.id
_entity.type
_entity.pdbx_description
1 polymer ?
#
loop_
_entity_poly.entity_id
_entity_poly.type
_entity_poly.pdbx_seq_one_letter_code
_entity_poly.pdbx_strand_id
1 'polypeptide(L)'
;FFNAERVGSNAPVVNGALLLCIEKGRPIAAINVYPWDGNICHELDVLTSRPTFRIQYNAGQIWQPKESNLSFLPVKATSKPNLSHTRRLFQMKQLARRVTCTLEGFNDDNSDRQPLRLLPNPIYRYATDHGSAVGGTSDGAIFAFAQGNDPEVLLLIEATDEPESTAWRYGFVRASSAKLSAAFDDLEVWQAEKFPDDTKSVGAHYTVRQPFDAIDIPDASTKGK
;
A
#
# COMPACT_ATOMS: atom_id res chain seq x y z
N PHE A 1 -9.43 -7.69 16.12
CA PHE A 1 -10.89 -7.88 16.18
C PHE A 1 -11.56 -6.67 15.55
N PHE A 2 -11.63 -6.68 14.21
CA PHE A 2 -12.62 -5.90 13.46
C PHE A 2 -13.66 -6.95 13.08
N ASN A 3 -14.82 -6.92 13.72
CA ASN A 3 -15.94 -7.79 13.37
C ASN A 3 -16.73 -7.06 12.29
N ALA A 4 -16.41 -7.33 11.02
CA ALA A 4 -17.44 -7.23 9.99
C ALA A 4 -18.40 -8.40 10.22
N GLU A 5 -19.50 -8.18 10.94
CA GLU A 5 -20.58 -9.15 10.99
C GLU A 5 -21.24 -9.24 9.61
N ARG A 6 -21.00 -10.38 8.96
CA ARG A 6 -21.78 -11.05 7.91
C ARG A 6 -23.01 -10.29 7.37
N VAL A 7 -22.95 -10.02 6.07
CA VAL A 7 -24.11 -10.21 5.20
C VAL A 7 -23.98 -11.62 4.60
N GLY A 8 -24.87 -12.55 5.00
CA GLY A 8 -24.92 -13.93 4.48
C GLY A 8 -24.37 -14.98 5.46
N SER A 9 -25.26 -15.76 6.05
CA SER A 9 -25.00 -16.70 7.16
C SER A 9 -24.14 -17.93 6.83
N ASN A 10 -23.45 -18.01 5.69
CA ASN A 10 -22.57 -19.15 5.34
C ASN A 10 -21.29 -18.80 4.56
N ALA A 11 -20.93 -17.53 4.35
CA ALA A 11 -19.65 -17.22 3.70
C ALA A 11 -18.48 -17.57 4.64
N PRO A 12 -17.42 -18.27 4.16
CA PRO A 12 -16.19 -18.44 4.92
C PRO A 12 -15.59 -17.06 5.18
N VAL A 13 -15.06 -16.86 6.40
CA VAL A 13 -14.32 -15.63 6.75
C VAL A 13 -13.07 -15.61 5.87
N VAL A 14 -13.10 -14.83 4.79
CA VAL A 14 -11.89 -14.51 4.05
C VAL A 14 -11.19 -13.43 4.86
N ASN A 15 -10.11 -13.80 5.55
CA ASN A 15 -9.20 -12.82 6.12
C ASN A 15 -8.65 -11.97 4.96
N GLY A 16 -8.58 -10.65 5.15
CA GLY A 16 -7.99 -9.75 4.17
C GLY A 16 -6.54 -10.15 3.84
N ALA A 17 -6.08 -9.81 2.64
CA ALA A 17 -4.73 -10.08 2.19
C ALA A 17 -4.16 -8.90 1.41
N LEU A 18 -2.92 -8.52 1.74
CA LEU A 18 -2.15 -7.55 0.96
C LEU A 18 -1.11 -8.28 0.11
N LEU A 19 -1.18 -8.10 -1.20
CA LEU A 19 -0.18 -8.58 -2.15
C LEU A 19 0.65 -7.41 -2.68
N LEU A 20 1.94 -7.67 -2.93
CA LEU A 20 2.85 -6.72 -3.57
C LEU A 20 3.31 -7.28 -4.92
N CYS A 21 3.14 -6.49 -5.97
CA CYS A 21 3.73 -6.80 -7.28
C CYS A 21 5.15 -6.24 -7.32
N ILE A 22 6.13 -7.10 -7.54
CA ILE A 22 7.55 -6.76 -7.44
C ILE A 22 8.20 -6.83 -8.83
N GLU A 23 8.87 -5.76 -9.22
CA GLU A 23 9.71 -5.70 -10.42
C GLU A 23 11.16 -5.45 -10.02
N LYS A 24 12.07 -6.37 -10.38
CA LYS A 24 13.51 -6.28 -10.07
C LYS A 24 13.79 -5.98 -8.58
N GLY A 25 13.01 -6.60 -7.70
CA GLY A 25 13.11 -6.42 -6.25
C GLY A 25 12.41 -5.19 -5.69
N ARG A 26 11.95 -4.22 -6.50
CA ARG A 26 11.20 -3.04 -6.04
C ARG A 26 9.69 -3.27 -6.21
N PRO A 27 8.85 -2.99 -5.20
CA PRO A 27 7.40 -3.01 -5.35
C PRO A 27 6.94 -1.93 -6.33
N ILE A 28 6.06 -2.30 -7.26
CA ILE A 28 5.49 -1.40 -8.28
C ILE A 28 3.97 -1.22 -8.11
N ALA A 29 3.31 -2.16 -7.43
CA ALA A 29 1.89 -2.07 -7.07
C ALA A 29 1.60 -2.82 -5.76
N ALA A 30 0.53 -2.41 -5.08
CA ALA A 30 -0.12 -3.11 -3.99
C ALA A 30 -1.51 -3.57 -4.43
N ILE A 31 -1.96 -4.71 -3.90
CA ILE A 31 -3.32 -5.23 -4.10
C ILE A 31 -3.86 -5.63 -2.74
N ASN A 32 -4.84 -4.89 -2.22
CA ASN A 32 -5.56 -5.24 -1.00
C ASN A 32 -6.81 -6.05 -1.37
N VAL A 33 -6.93 -7.25 -0.81
CA VAL A 33 -8.00 -8.21 -1.10
C VAL A 33 -8.83 -8.40 0.15
N TYR A 34 -10.11 -8.07 0.10
CA TYR A 34 -10.99 -8.18 1.26
C TYR A 34 -12.45 -8.40 0.86
N PRO A 35 -13.25 -9.07 1.71
CA PRO A 35 -14.68 -9.18 1.50
C PRO A 35 -15.39 -7.86 1.86
N TRP A 36 -16.25 -7.37 0.96
CA TRP A 36 -17.10 -6.20 1.23
C TRP A 36 -18.37 -6.25 0.39
N ASP A 37 -19.52 -5.98 1.03
CA ASP A 37 -20.82 -5.82 0.37
C ASP A 37 -21.16 -6.94 -0.66
N GLY A 38 -21.04 -8.20 -0.23
CA GLY A 38 -21.32 -9.36 -1.10
C GLY A 38 -20.28 -9.64 -2.18
N ASN A 39 -19.17 -8.91 -2.20
CA ASN A 39 -18.09 -9.06 -3.16
C ASN A 39 -16.77 -9.43 -2.46
N ILE A 40 -15.88 -10.09 -3.19
CA ILE A 40 -14.44 -9.98 -2.99
C ILE A 40 -13.97 -8.74 -3.74
N CYS A 41 -13.44 -7.78 -3.01
CA CYS A 41 -12.85 -6.57 -3.53
C CYS A 41 -11.34 -6.73 -3.63
N HIS A 42 -10.79 -6.31 -4.76
CA HIS A 42 -9.37 -6.11 -4.95
C HIS A 42 -9.16 -4.63 -5.19
N GLU A 43 -8.56 -3.93 -4.25
CA GLU A 43 -8.12 -2.54 -4.42
C GLU A 43 -6.65 -2.53 -4.85
N LEU A 44 -6.38 -1.95 -6.01
CA LEU A 44 -5.08 -1.91 -6.63
C LEU A 44 -4.53 -0.49 -6.61
N ASP A 45 -3.30 -0.32 -6.11
CA ASP A 45 -2.65 0.97 -5.96
C ASP A 45 -1.21 0.98 -6.51
N VAL A 46 -0.85 2.05 -7.22
CA VAL A 46 0.48 2.23 -7.82
C VAL A 46 1.53 2.60 -6.75
N LEU A 47 2.67 1.88 -6.73
CA LEU A 47 3.79 2.12 -5.80
C LEU A 47 5.05 2.70 -6.49
N THR A 48 4.89 3.29 -7.67
CA THR A 48 5.96 3.96 -8.44
C THR A 48 5.47 5.31 -8.95
N SER A 49 6.33 6.33 -8.97
CA SER A 49 5.94 7.65 -9.49
C SER A 49 5.76 7.67 -11.02
N ARG A 50 6.25 6.66 -11.74
CA ARG A 50 6.13 6.54 -13.21
C ARG A 50 5.76 5.11 -13.58
N PRO A 51 4.46 4.75 -13.59
CA PRO A 51 4.04 3.40 -13.94
C PRO A 51 4.27 3.12 -15.43
N THR A 52 4.85 1.97 -15.71
CA THR A 52 5.06 1.45 -17.08
C THR A 52 4.59 0.00 -17.22
N PHE A 53 3.81 -0.49 -16.26
CA PHE A 53 3.38 -1.87 -16.17
C PHE A 53 1.91 -2.05 -16.54
N ARG A 54 1.54 -3.31 -16.78
CA ARG A 54 0.17 -3.77 -16.98
C ARG A 54 -0.05 -4.97 -16.08
N ILE A 55 -1.15 -4.99 -15.34
CA ILE A 55 -1.65 -6.15 -14.61
C ILE A 55 -2.91 -6.65 -15.30
N GLN A 56 -2.89 -7.92 -15.70
CA GLN A 56 -4.07 -8.59 -16.23
C GLN A 56 -4.74 -9.34 -15.08
N TYR A 57 -5.99 -8.96 -14.81
CA TYR A 57 -6.90 -9.62 -13.90
C TYR A 57 -7.80 -10.60 -14.68
N ASN A 58 -8.47 -11.52 -13.97
CA ASN A 58 -9.33 -12.55 -14.55
C ASN A 58 -10.23 -12.06 -15.71
N ALA A 59 -10.55 -12.97 -16.64
CA ALA A 59 -11.52 -12.78 -17.72
C ALA A 59 -11.34 -11.48 -18.57
N GLY A 60 -10.11 -10.98 -18.70
CA GLY A 60 -9.78 -9.89 -19.61
C GLY A 60 -9.83 -8.49 -19.00
N GLN A 61 -10.06 -8.35 -17.70
CA GLN A 61 -9.85 -7.07 -17.02
C GLN A 61 -8.36 -6.74 -17.01
N ILE A 62 -8.01 -5.53 -17.43
CA ILE A 62 -6.62 -5.10 -17.55
C ILE A 62 -6.50 -3.76 -16.84
N TRP A 63 -5.64 -3.69 -15.83
CA TRP A 63 -5.20 -2.44 -15.22
C TRP A 63 -3.84 -2.03 -15.82
N GLN A 64 -3.78 -0.83 -16.39
CA GLN A 64 -2.61 -0.24 -17.02
C GLN A 64 -2.50 1.23 -16.60
N PRO A 65 -2.03 1.49 -15.38
CA PRO A 65 -1.98 2.85 -14.83
C PRO A 65 -1.10 3.76 -15.69
N LYS A 66 -1.60 4.96 -15.98
CA LYS A 66 -0.87 6.04 -16.68
C LYS A 66 -0.43 7.15 -15.73
N GLU A 67 -0.96 7.14 -14.51
CA GLU A 67 -0.73 8.14 -13.47
C GLU A 67 -0.38 7.45 -12.15
N SER A 68 0.17 8.22 -11.22
CA SER A 68 0.53 7.75 -9.90
C SER A 68 0.18 8.82 -8.86
N ASN A 69 -0.39 8.36 -7.75
CA ASN A 69 -0.63 9.20 -6.58
C ASN A 69 0.58 9.21 -5.62
N LEU A 70 1.66 8.47 -5.96
CA LEU A 70 2.90 8.45 -5.19
C LEU A 70 3.81 9.61 -5.58
N SER A 71 3.85 10.61 -4.72
CA SER A 71 4.86 11.66 -4.73
C SER A 71 5.85 11.46 -3.58
N PHE A 72 7.14 11.49 -3.89
CA PHE A 72 8.18 11.40 -2.87
C PHE A 72 8.59 12.78 -2.36
N LEU A 73 8.59 12.94 -1.05
CA LEU A 73 9.08 14.11 -0.35
C LEU A 73 10.47 13.83 0.25
N PRO A 74 11.39 14.80 0.24
CA PRO A 74 12.68 14.65 0.90
C PRO A 74 12.49 14.67 2.42
N VAL A 75 13.26 13.86 3.13
CA VAL A 75 13.35 13.97 4.58
C VAL A 75 14.28 15.14 4.94
N LYS A 76 13.71 16.22 5.49
CA LYS A 76 14.48 17.39 5.90
C LYS A 76 15.36 17.08 7.13
N ALA A 77 16.58 17.62 7.14
CA ALA A 77 17.47 17.67 8.30
C ALA A 77 17.79 16.31 8.96
N THR A 78 17.97 15.24 8.18
CA THR A 78 18.40 13.93 8.72
C THR A 78 19.84 13.58 8.37
N SER A 79 20.44 12.75 9.21
CA SER A 79 21.66 12.02 8.86
C SER A 79 21.46 11.27 7.53
N LYS A 80 22.44 11.35 6.63
CA LYS A 80 22.46 10.60 5.38
C LYS A 80 22.18 9.09 5.61
N PRO A 81 21.62 8.37 4.63
CA PRO A 81 21.51 6.92 4.69
C PRO A 81 22.85 6.28 5.09
N ASN A 82 22.82 5.38 6.07
CA ASN A 82 24.03 4.73 6.56
C ASN A 82 24.60 3.76 5.52
N LEU A 83 25.91 3.54 5.51
CA LEU A 83 26.54 2.54 4.62
C LEU A 83 26.15 1.11 5.00
N SER A 84 25.88 0.83 6.28
CA SER A 84 25.45 -0.49 6.75
C SER A 84 23.96 -0.72 6.52
N HIS A 85 23.64 -1.83 5.85
CA HIS A 85 22.26 -2.28 5.60
C HIS A 85 21.44 -2.38 6.88
N THR A 86 21.99 -2.96 7.96
CA THR A 86 21.28 -3.09 9.24
C THR A 86 20.99 -1.73 9.87
N ARG A 87 21.95 -0.79 9.79
CA ARG A 87 21.76 0.57 10.31
C ARG A 87 20.76 1.38 9.49
N ARG A 88 20.69 1.18 8.17
CA ARG A 88 19.65 1.78 7.33
C ARG A 88 18.25 1.33 7.72
N LEU A 89 18.05 0.04 8.03
CA LEU A 89 16.74 -0.42 8.52
C LEU A 89 16.36 0.24 9.84
N PHE A 90 17.32 0.42 10.74
CA PHE A 90 17.08 1.15 11.97
C PHE A 90 16.67 2.61 11.69
N GLN A 91 17.38 3.30 10.78
CA GLN A 91 16.99 4.65 10.33
C GLN A 91 15.58 4.68 9.75
N MET A 92 15.22 3.76 8.84
CA MET A 92 13.87 3.67 8.27
C MET A 92 12.80 3.48 9.35
N LYS A 93 13.05 2.62 10.35
CA LYS A 93 12.14 2.44 11.49
C LYS A 93 11.99 3.71 12.33
N GLN A 94 13.07 4.47 12.53
CA GLN A 94 13.01 5.77 13.23
C GLN A 94 12.22 6.80 12.42
N LEU A 95 12.41 6.83 11.09
CA LEU A 95 11.66 7.71 10.20
C LEU A 95 10.16 7.37 10.18
N ALA A 96 9.80 6.09 10.07
CA ALA A 96 8.41 5.66 10.11
C ALA A 96 7.69 6.06 11.40
N ARG A 97 8.38 6.09 12.54
CA ARG A 97 7.83 6.51 13.84
C ARG A 97 7.53 8.01 13.94
N ARG A 98 8.06 8.83 13.03
CA ARG A 98 7.77 10.27 12.95
C ARG A 98 6.50 10.57 12.16
N VAL A 99 5.93 9.55 11.54
CA VAL A 99 4.70 9.66 10.77
C VAL A 99 3.51 9.28 11.64
N THR A 100 2.46 10.09 11.53
CA THR A 100 1.12 9.76 12.00
C THR A 100 0.18 9.72 10.80
N CYS A 101 -0.76 8.77 10.82
CA CYS A 101 -1.81 8.69 9.80
C CYS A 101 -3.17 8.64 10.49
N THR A 102 -4.15 9.28 9.89
CA THR A 102 -5.52 9.35 10.40
C THR A 102 -6.47 8.87 9.32
N LEU A 103 -7.41 8.03 9.72
CA LEU A 103 -8.57 7.66 8.92
C LEU A 103 -9.74 8.55 9.34
N GLU A 104 -10.42 9.10 8.36
CA GLU A 104 -11.43 10.13 8.54
C GLU A 104 -12.71 9.78 7.77
N GLY A 105 -13.81 10.40 8.18
CA GLY A 105 -14.99 10.50 7.34
C GLY A 105 -15.81 9.23 7.19
N PHE A 106 -15.78 8.29 8.13
CA PHE A 106 -16.71 7.16 8.18
C PHE A 106 -18.10 7.55 8.72
N ASN A 107 -18.19 8.51 9.62
CA ASN A 107 -19.47 9.02 10.11
C ASN A 107 -20.19 9.79 8.98
N ASP A 108 -21.53 9.80 9.02
CA ASP A 108 -22.35 10.52 8.03
C ASP A 108 -22.03 12.03 7.97
N ASP A 109 -21.60 12.61 9.08
CA ASP A 109 -21.19 14.02 9.20
C ASP A 109 -19.68 14.25 8.96
N ASN A 110 -18.93 13.19 8.63
CA ASN A 110 -17.48 13.15 8.47
C ASN A 110 -16.65 13.64 9.68
N SER A 111 -17.23 13.62 10.88
CA SER A 111 -16.58 14.11 12.11
C SER A 111 -15.54 13.17 12.69
N ASP A 112 -15.58 11.89 12.34
CA ASP A 112 -14.66 10.89 12.89
C ASP A 112 -13.22 11.15 12.44
N ARG A 113 -12.31 10.95 13.40
CA ARG A 113 -10.87 11.00 13.23
C ARG A 113 -10.29 9.86 14.04
N GLN A 114 -9.78 8.85 13.34
CA GLN A 114 -9.28 7.64 13.96
C GLN A 114 -7.79 7.49 13.68
N PRO A 115 -6.92 7.57 14.70
CA PRO A 115 -5.50 7.40 14.50
C PRO A 115 -5.19 5.97 14.09
N LEU A 116 -4.39 5.81 13.04
CA LEU A 116 -3.96 4.52 12.54
C LEU A 116 -2.72 4.03 13.28
N ARG A 117 -2.66 2.72 13.52
CA ARG A 117 -1.53 2.09 14.20
C ARG A 117 -0.45 1.72 13.17
N LEU A 118 0.76 2.24 13.37
CA LEU A 118 1.95 1.78 12.66
C LEU A 118 2.26 0.31 13.00
N LEU A 119 2.45 -0.52 11.98
CA LEU A 119 3.04 -1.85 12.16
C LEU A 119 4.55 -1.71 12.45
N PRO A 120 5.08 -2.36 13.50
CA PRO A 120 6.43 -2.09 14.00
C PRO A 120 7.55 -2.58 13.08
N ASN A 121 7.26 -3.51 12.18
CA ASN A 121 8.17 -4.00 11.16
C ASN A 121 7.66 -3.58 9.78
N PRO A 122 8.58 -3.31 8.83
CA PRO A 122 8.16 -3.11 7.45
C PRO A 122 7.50 -4.40 6.95
N ILE A 123 6.43 -4.24 6.17
CA ILE A 123 5.75 -5.37 5.50
C ILE A 123 6.57 -5.91 4.34
N TYR A 124 7.46 -5.07 3.79
CA TYR A 124 8.42 -5.47 2.76
C TYR A 124 9.63 -4.55 2.78
N ARG A 125 10.82 -5.10 2.54
CA ARG A 125 12.06 -4.35 2.36
C ARG A 125 12.70 -4.76 1.04
N TYR A 126 13.15 -3.77 0.29
CA TYR A 126 13.83 -3.94 -0.97
C TYR A 126 15.17 -3.23 -0.93
N ALA A 127 16.23 -4.01 -1.08
CA ALA A 127 17.55 -3.47 -1.33
C ALA A 127 17.90 -3.80 -2.78
N THR A 128 18.46 -2.83 -3.49
CA THR A 128 19.09 -3.08 -4.79
C THR A 128 20.58 -3.11 -4.55
N ASP A 129 21.28 -4.09 -5.11
CA ASP A 129 22.74 -4.15 -5.00
C ASP A 129 23.37 -2.83 -5.49
N HIS A 130 24.46 -2.40 -4.84
CA HIS A 130 25.18 -1.18 -5.21
C HIS A 130 25.54 -1.23 -6.72
N GLY A 131 25.01 -0.28 -7.50
CA GLY A 131 25.17 -0.22 -8.96
C GLY A 131 23.98 -0.73 -9.78
N SER A 132 22.98 -1.36 -9.15
CA SER A 132 21.72 -1.80 -9.78
C SER A 132 20.51 -1.03 -9.25
N ALA A 133 20.69 0.22 -8.82
CA ALA A 133 19.65 1.08 -8.27
C ALA A 133 18.46 1.20 -9.26
N VAL A 134 17.35 0.53 -8.94
CA VAL A 134 16.13 0.60 -9.74
C VAL A 134 15.42 1.90 -9.36
N GLY A 135 15.33 2.83 -10.32
CA GLY A 135 14.71 4.13 -10.08
C GLY A 135 15.48 5.03 -9.10
N GLY A 136 16.81 4.89 -9.04
CA GLY A 136 17.69 5.70 -8.19
C GLY A 136 17.61 5.39 -6.69
N THR A 137 16.98 4.27 -6.32
CA THR A 137 16.87 3.80 -4.92
C THR A 137 17.87 2.69 -4.66
N SER A 138 18.59 2.76 -3.55
CA SER A 138 19.56 1.72 -3.13
C SER A 138 19.03 0.80 -2.02
N ASP A 139 18.14 1.31 -1.18
CA ASP A 139 17.48 0.57 -0.11
C ASP A 139 16.14 1.22 0.18
N GLY A 140 15.14 0.44 0.51
CA GLY A 140 13.82 0.95 0.82
C GLY A 140 12.96 -0.06 1.57
N ALA A 141 11.91 0.44 2.19
CA ALA A 141 10.95 -0.38 2.89
C ALA A 141 9.55 0.21 2.84
N ILE A 142 8.56 -0.67 2.88
CA ILE A 142 7.15 -0.33 3.01
C ILE A 142 6.72 -0.61 4.46
N PHE A 143 6.17 0.39 5.11
CA PHE A 143 5.49 0.29 6.39
C PHE A 143 3.98 0.44 6.18
N ALA A 144 3.19 -0.21 7.02
CA ALA A 144 1.75 -0.14 6.99
C ALA A 144 1.22 0.57 8.24
N PHE A 145 0.25 1.44 8.02
CA PHE A 145 -0.61 2.00 9.06
C PHE A 145 -1.99 1.37 8.89
N ALA A 146 -2.48 0.74 9.95
CA ALA A 146 -3.66 -0.11 9.88
C ALA A 146 -4.69 0.28 10.94
N GLN A 147 -5.95 0.09 10.58
CA GLN A 147 -7.05 -0.01 11.52
C GLN A 147 -7.41 -1.51 11.65
N GLY A 148 -7.11 -2.10 12.82
CA GLY A 148 -7.27 -3.55 12.98
C GLY A 148 -6.19 -4.35 12.25
N ASN A 149 -6.60 -5.16 11.27
CA ASN A 149 -5.75 -6.13 10.58
C ASN A 149 -5.32 -5.70 9.17
N ASP A 150 -6.15 -4.89 8.49
CA ASP A 150 -5.90 -4.48 7.11
C ASP A 150 -5.21 -3.10 7.08
N PRO A 151 -4.20 -2.92 6.22
CA PRO A 151 -3.56 -1.62 6.03
C PRO A 151 -4.50 -0.61 5.37
N GLU A 152 -4.44 0.64 5.84
CA GLU A 152 -5.18 1.77 5.31
C GLU A 152 -4.24 2.71 4.53
N VAL A 153 -3.01 2.90 5.03
CA VAL A 153 -1.96 3.69 4.41
C VAL A 153 -0.66 2.89 4.33
N LEU A 154 -0.03 2.91 3.17
CA LEU A 154 1.31 2.41 2.93
C LEU A 154 2.29 3.59 2.91
N LEU A 155 3.32 3.52 3.73
CA LEU A 155 4.43 4.46 3.76
C LEU A 155 5.65 3.81 3.12
N LEU A 156 6.14 4.40 2.03
CA LEU A 156 7.41 4.04 1.40
C LEU A 156 8.49 4.95 1.94
N ILE A 157 9.62 4.37 2.37
CA ILE A 157 10.83 5.11 2.74
C ILE A 157 11.97 4.57 1.90
N GLU A 158 12.68 5.45 1.21
CA GLU A 158 13.74 5.08 0.25
C GLU A 158 15.01 5.90 0.49
N ALA A 159 16.15 5.21 0.48
CA ALA A 159 17.46 5.82 0.32
C ALA A 159 17.71 6.04 -1.17
N THR A 160 17.93 7.30 -1.55
CA THR A 160 18.31 7.65 -2.92
C THR A 160 19.83 7.62 -3.06
N ASP A 161 20.32 7.05 -4.16
CA ASP A 161 21.73 7.10 -4.55
C ASP A 161 21.87 8.08 -5.73
N GLU A 162 21.75 9.37 -5.45
CA GLU A 162 22.15 10.40 -6.39
C GLU A 162 23.64 10.73 -6.15
N PRO A 163 24.45 10.91 -7.22
CA PRO A 163 25.92 11.03 -7.13
C PRO A 163 26.45 12.06 -6.11
N GLU A 164 25.67 13.10 -5.80
CA GLU A 164 26.06 14.17 -4.87
C GLU A 164 25.13 14.31 -3.64
N SER A 165 24.06 13.51 -3.56
CA SER A 165 22.91 13.77 -2.68
C SER A 165 22.25 12.49 -2.15
N THR A 166 23.04 11.54 -1.63
CA THR A 166 22.48 10.38 -0.92
C THR A 166 21.60 10.84 0.25
N ALA A 167 20.30 10.60 0.14
CA ALA A 167 19.29 11.17 1.04
C ALA A 167 18.16 10.17 1.29
N TRP A 168 17.38 10.42 2.34
CA TRP A 168 16.12 9.73 2.55
C TRP A 168 15.00 10.50 1.86
N ARG A 169 14.10 9.78 1.20
CA ARG A 169 12.80 10.26 0.74
C ARG A 169 11.70 9.36 1.26
N TYR A 170 10.49 9.87 1.31
CA TYR A 170 9.32 9.12 1.73
C TYR A 170 8.09 9.50 0.92
N GLY A 171 7.13 8.60 0.82
CA GLY A 171 5.89 8.84 0.10
C GLY A 171 4.78 7.94 0.61
N PHE A 172 3.54 8.33 0.33
CA PHE A 172 2.35 7.63 0.82
C PHE A 172 1.51 7.13 -0.33
N VAL A 173 0.86 6.00 -0.08
CA VAL A 173 -0.12 5.40 -0.98
C VAL A 173 -1.28 4.91 -0.11
N ARG A 174 -2.51 5.13 -0.58
CA ARG A 174 -3.70 4.54 0.04
C ARG A 174 -3.66 3.00 -0.10
N ALA A 175 -4.37 2.31 0.78
CA ALA A 175 -4.67 0.87 0.70
C ALA A 175 -6.13 0.56 1.09
N SER A 176 -6.97 1.61 1.11
CA SER A 176 -8.40 1.54 1.35
C SER A 176 -9.14 2.63 0.58
N SER A 177 -10.46 2.55 0.47
CA SER A 177 -11.34 3.60 -0.07
C SER A 177 -11.72 4.72 0.93
N ALA A 178 -11.15 4.73 2.14
CA ALA A 178 -11.43 5.74 3.17
C ALA A 178 -10.87 7.14 2.83
N LYS A 179 -11.31 8.17 3.56
CA LYS A 179 -10.57 9.44 3.60
C LYS A 179 -9.39 9.27 4.55
N LEU A 180 -8.21 9.69 4.10
CA LEU A 180 -6.95 9.46 4.81
C LEU A 180 -6.12 10.74 4.82
N SER A 181 -5.42 10.98 5.92
CA SER A 181 -4.41 12.03 6.04
C SER A 181 -3.14 11.46 6.68
N ALA A 182 -1.99 12.03 6.32
CA ALA A 182 -0.72 11.70 6.94
C ALA A 182 0.10 12.95 7.25
N ALA A 183 0.69 12.96 8.43
CA ALA A 183 1.61 13.99 8.90
C ALA A 183 2.99 13.40 9.15
N PHE A 184 4.03 14.21 8.93
CA PHE A 184 5.42 13.91 9.24
C PHE A 184 5.96 15.00 10.16
N ASP A 185 6.37 14.64 11.38
CA ASP A 185 6.68 15.60 12.45
C ASP A 185 5.56 16.64 12.67
N ASP A 186 4.33 16.16 12.83
CA ASP A 186 3.13 16.97 13.07
C ASP A 186 2.71 17.94 11.94
N LEU A 187 3.44 17.96 10.82
CA LEU A 187 3.05 18.68 9.62
C LEU A 187 2.31 17.74 8.67
N GLU A 188 1.07 18.07 8.32
CA GLU A 188 0.33 17.36 7.30
C GLU A 188 1.03 17.50 5.93
N VAL A 189 1.30 16.38 5.27
CA VAL A 189 2.09 16.31 4.04
C VAL A 189 1.42 15.50 2.94
N TRP A 190 0.33 14.80 3.26
CA TRP A 190 -0.40 13.96 2.32
C TRP A 190 -1.86 13.77 2.74
N GLN A 191 -2.74 13.69 1.75
CA GLN A 191 -4.16 13.38 1.93
C GLN A 191 -4.65 12.50 0.77
N ALA A 192 -5.69 11.71 1.02
CA ALA A 192 -6.47 11.02 0.01
C ALA A 192 -7.97 11.14 0.32
N GLU A 193 -8.77 11.46 -0.70
CA GLU A 193 -10.22 11.60 -0.53
C GLU A 193 -10.92 10.24 -0.41
N LYS A 194 -12.08 10.26 0.24
CA LYS A 194 -13.00 9.11 0.34
C LYS A 194 -13.51 8.74 -1.04
N PHE A 195 -13.66 7.44 -1.30
CA PHE A 195 -14.21 6.91 -2.56
C PHE A 195 -13.52 7.49 -3.80
N PRO A 196 -12.22 7.19 -3.98
CA PRO A 196 -11.53 7.60 -5.20
C PRO A 196 -12.26 7.04 -6.42
N ASP A 197 -12.10 7.68 -7.57
CA ASP A 197 -12.51 7.06 -8.82
C ASP A 197 -11.66 5.80 -9.03
N ASP A 198 -12.31 4.65 -8.88
CA ASP A 198 -11.71 3.33 -8.89
C ASP A 198 -12.13 2.51 -10.12
N THR A 199 -12.88 3.14 -11.03
CA THR A 199 -13.49 2.48 -12.19
C THR A 199 -12.60 2.55 -13.43
N LYS A 200 -11.65 3.49 -13.45
CA LYS A 200 -10.74 3.72 -14.57
C LYS A 200 -9.55 2.79 -14.47
N SER A 201 -9.48 1.83 -15.39
CA SER A 201 -8.35 0.89 -15.45
C SER A 201 -7.00 1.52 -15.87
N VAL A 202 -6.97 2.83 -16.09
CA VAL A 202 -5.76 3.63 -16.35
C VAL A 202 -5.37 4.55 -15.19
N GLY A 203 -6.19 4.59 -14.13
CA GLY A 203 -5.94 5.42 -12.95
C GLY A 203 -4.91 4.84 -12.00
N ALA A 204 -4.42 5.67 -11.08
CA ALA A 204 -3.45 5.26 -10.04
C ALA A 204 -4.05 4.33 -8.97
N HIS A 205 -5.37 4.32 -8.85
CA HIS A 205 -6.16 3.44 -8.01
C HIS A 205 -7.22 2.76 -8.88
N TYR A 206 -7.46 1.47 -8.66
CA TYR A 206 -8.44 0.71 -9.43
C TYR A 206 -9.02 -0.41 -8.56
N THR A 207 -10.34 -0.60 -8.61
CA THR A 207 -10.99 -1.67 -7.84
C THR A 207 -11.63 -2.68 -8.76
N VAL A 208 -11.29 -3.96 -8.54
CA VAL A 208 -12.01 -5.09 -9.13
C VAL A 208 -12.94 -5.66 -8.06
N ARG A 209 -14.23 -5.77 -8.38
CA ARG A 209 -15.24 -6.38 -7.51
C ARG A 209 -15.76 -7.65 -8.16
N GLN A 210 -15.75 -8.74 -7.42
CA GLN A 210 -16.26 -10.03 -7.86
C GLN A 210 -17.30 -10.54 -6.86
N PRO A 211 -18.55 -10.78 -7.27
CA PRO A 211 -19.55 -11.39 -6.40
C PRO A 211 -19.05 -12.74 -5.90
N PHE A 212 -19.30 -13.07 -4.63
CA PHE A 212 -18.90 -14.38 -4.07
C PHE A 212 -19.38 -15.56 -4.91
N ASP A 213 -20.62 -15.48 -5.40
CA ASP A 213 -21.26 -16.55 -6.18
C ASP A 213 -20.67 -16.74 -7.59
N ALA A 214 -19.86 -15.78 -8.05
CA ALA A 214 -19.19 -15.84 -9.35
C ALA A 214 -17.76 -16.42 -9.27
N ILE A 215 -17.27 -16.72 -8.06
CA ILE A 215 -15.93 -17.27 -7.84
C ILE A 215 -16.02 -18.79 -7.97
N ASP A 216 -15.54 -19.33 -9.09
CA ASP A 216 -15.28 -20.77 -9.22
C ASP A 216 -14.16 -21.16 -8.25
N ILE A 217 -14.53 -21.66 -7.07
CA ILE A 217 -13.60 -22.30 -6.15
C ILE A 217 -13.38 -23.71 -6.69
N PRO A 218 -12.17 -24.07 -7.19
CA PRO A 218 -11.91 -25.42 -7.65
C PRO A 218 -12.14 -26.37 -6.46
N ASP A 219 -13.00 -27.37 -6.66
CA ASP A 219 -13.34 -28.31 -5.61
C ASP A 219 -12.06 -29.03 -5.11
N ALA A 220 -11.72 -28.82 -3.85
CA ALA A 220 -10.55 -29.40 -3.20
C ALA A 220 -10.64 -30.94 -3.08
N SER A 221 -11.76 -31.55 -3.48
CA SER A 221 -12.02 -32.99 -3.48
C SER A 221 -11.25 -33.79 -4.55
N THR A 222 -10.54 -33.15 -5.48
CA THR A 222 -9.78 -33.84 -6.55
C THR A 222 -8.31 -34.13 -6.23
N LYS A 223 -7.98 -34.39 -4.96
CA LYS A 223 -6.74 -35.11 -4.60
C LYS A 223 -7.06 -36.49 -4.07
N GLY A 224 -7.07 -37.47 -4.97
CA GLY A 224 -6.99 -38.88 -4.62
C GLY A 224 -7.67 -39.82 -5.61
N LYS A 225 -7.04 -40.06 -6.76
CA LYS A 225 -6.92 -41.38 -7.39
C LYS A 225 -5.62 -41.44 -8.19
#